data_AF-A0A9E0TPG2-F1
#
_entry.id   AF-A0A9E0TPG2-F1
#
_cell.length_a   1.000
_cell.length_b   1.000
_cell.length_c   1.000
_cell.angle_alpha   90.00
_cell.angle_beta   90.00
_cell.angle_gamma   90.00
#
_symmetry.space_group_name_H-M   'P 1'
#
loop_
_entity.id
_entity.type
_entity.pdbx_description
1 polymer ?
#
loop_
_entity_poly.entity_id
_entity_poly.type
_entity_poly.pdbx_seq_one_letter_code
_entity_poly.pdbx_strand_id
1 'polypeptide(L)'
;MKKIALLFVTVGFFAAAALAQTEKEDTAQELANARERLVKLEAIYHENHPTVKDQKLRIGALEKQVVQATPDPSLLRQARVELAVREGRYFEKSPRLIEQQARVKALASVYHDYPEAPAELAQACSDLAVFEIRYGEANPKLVSQRTKVAALLKIMTLNGPAPTPIQLANARLEVLLARYGEAHPAVIAARAQIAELKAGK
;
A
#
# COMPACT_ATOMS: atom_id res chain seq x y z
N MET A 1 31.75 46.58 9.58
CA MET A 1 30.81 45.61 10.20
C MET A 1 29.54 45.54 9.36
N LYS A 2 29.31 44.44 8.62
CA LYS A 2 28.00 44.12 8.01
C LYS A 2 27.79 42.62 8.16
N LYS A 3 26.85 42.24 9.02
CA LYS A 3 26.40 40.86 9.20
C LYS A 3 25.38 40.57 8.10
N ILE A 4 25.72 39.65 7.20
CA ILE A 4 24.76 39.04 6.26
C ILE A 4 24.07 37.92 7.04
N ALA A 5 22.78 38.10 7.34
CA ALA A 5 21.93 37.04 7.83
C ALA A 5 21.63 36.11 6.65
N LEU A 6 22.27 34.94 6.62
CA LEU A 6 21.94 33.89 5.68
C LEU A 6 20.80 33.05 6.28
N LEU A 7 19.60 33.35 5.80
CA LEU A 7 18.36 32.63 6.06
C LEU A 7 18.47 31.25 5.41
N PHE A 8 18.60 30.19 6.22
CA PHE A 8 18.62 28.82 5.74
C PHE A 8 17.56 28.00 6.48
N VAL A 9 16.89 27.15 5.70
CA VAL A 9 16.02 26.03 6.09
C VAL A 9 14.55 26.36 6.40
N THR A 10 13.73 26.48 5.34
CA THR A 10 12.27 26.21 5.41
C THR A 10 11.79 25.39 4.21
N VAL A 11 12.61 24.49 3.65
CA VAL A 11 12.18 23.65 2.51
C VAL A 11 11.56 22.31 2.96
N GLY A 12 11.78 21.87 4.21
CA GLY A 12 11.29 20.56 4.69
C GLY A 12 9.82 20.51 5.12
N PHE A 13 9.20 21.63 5.50
CA PHE A 13 7.84 21.63 6.09
C PHE A 13 6.70 21.71 5.05
N PHE A 14 6.98 22.25 3.86
CA PHE A 14 5.95 22.44 2.83
C PHE A 14 5.59 21.14 2.10
N ALA A 15 6.52 20.20 1.94
CA ALA A 15 6.27 18.95 1.23
C ALA A 15 5.31 18.01 2.00
N ALA A 16 5.51 17.84 3.31
CA ALA A 16 4.65 16.99 4.14
C ALA A 16 3.22 17.53 4.26
N ALA A 17 3.07 18.85 4.38
CA ALA A 17 1.75 19.50 4.44
C ALA A 17 0.99 19.39 3.11
N ALA A 18 1.68 19.51 1.98
CA ALA A 18 1.09 19.34 0.65
C ALA A 18 0.65 17.89 0.39
N LEU A 19 1.45 16.91 0.81
CA LEU A 19 1.09 15.49 0.71
C LEU A 19 -0.12 15.15 1.57
N ALA A 20 -0.15 15.60 2.84
CA ALA A 20 -1.29 15.36 3.73
C ALA A 20 -2.59 16.01 3.22
N GLN A 21 -2.49 17.19 2.61
CA GLN A 21 -3.63 17.85 1.97
C GLN A 21 -4.13 17.06 0.75
N THR A 22 -3.21 16.56 -0.07
CA THR A 22 -3.55 15.73 -1.25
C THR A 22 -4.25 14.44 -0.82
N GLU A 23 -3.74 13.76 0.21
CA GLU A 23 -4.36 12.52 0.70
C GLU A 23 -5.75 12.74 1.30
N LYS A 24 -5.97 13.88 1.96
CA LYS A 24 -7.28 14.26 2.47
C LYS A 24 -8.28 14.50 1.34
N GLU A 25 -7.86 15.19 0.28
CA GLU A 25 -8.67 15.44 -0.91
C GLU A 25 -9.02 14.12 -1.62
N ASP A 26 -8.06 13.22 -1.76
CA ASP A 26 -8.28 11.88 -2.32
C ASP A 26 -9.33 11.10 -1.51
N THR A 27 -9.23 11.12 -0.18
CA THR A 27 -10.19 10.42 0.70
C THR A 27 -11.61 10.99 0.54
N ALA A 28 -11.73 12.31 0.43
CA ALA A 28 -13.01 12.97 0.19
C ALA A 28 -13.59 12.61 -1.18
N GLN A 29 -12.76 12.52 -2.21
CA GLN A 29 -13.17 12.10 -3.54
C GLN A 29 -13.60 10.62 -3.57
N GLU A 30 -12.87 9.74 -2.89
CA GLU A 30 -13.25 8.33 -2.73
C GLU A 30 -14.62 8.20 -2.04
N LEU A 31 -14.89 9.01 -1.00
CA LEU A 31 -16.19 9.06 -0.33
C LEU A 31 -17.31 9.53 -1.27
N ALA A 32 -17.07 10.58 -2.06
CA ALA A 32 -18.04 11.06 -3.05
C ALA A 32 -18.39 9.97 -4.08
N ASN A 33 -17.37 9.32 -4.64
CA ASN A 33 -17.53 8.21 -5.58
C ASN A 33 -18.26 7.02 -4.95
N ALA A 34 -17.99 6.71 -3.68
CA ALA A 34 -18.67 5.65 -2.95
C ALA A 34 -20.17 5.95 -2.76
N ARG A 35 -20.53 7.21 -2.46
CA ARG A 35 -21.93 7.63 -2.35
C ARG A 35 -22.66 7.56 -3.69
N GLU A 36 -22.03 8.00 -4.78
CA GLU A 36 -22.60 7.87 -6.13
C GLU A 36 -22.86 6.39 -6.48
N ARG A 37 -21.90 5.50 -6.14
CA ARG A 37 -22.08 4.06 -6.34
C ARG A 37 -23.24 3.50 -5.53
N LEU A 38 -23.47 3.98 -4.30
CA LEU A 38 -24.61 3.54 -3.49
C LEU A 38 -25.94 3.88 -4.19
N VAL A 39 -26.08 5.11 -4.72
CA VAL A 39 -27.27 5.52 -5.48
C VAL A 39 -27.54 4.57 -6.65
N LYS A 40 -26.50 4.20 -7.41
CA LYS A 40 -26.62 3.24 -8.53
C LYS A 40 -27.03 1.84 -8.04
N LEU A 41 -26.52 1.40 -6.89
CA LEU A 41 -26.85 0.10 -6.32
C LEU A 41 -28.29 0.04 -5.78
N GLU A 42 -28.75 1.11 -5.10
CA GLU A 42 -30.11 1.20 -4.57
C GLU A 42 -31.18 1.29 -5.66
N ALA A 43 -30.80 1.70 -6.89
CA ALA A 43 -31.68 1.63 -8.06
C ALA A 43 -31.90 0.19 -8.60
N ILE A 44 -30.99 -0.74 -8.28
CA ILE A 44 -31.00 -2.12 -8.82
C ILE A 44 -31.38 -3.14 -7.73
N TYR A 45 -30.92 -2.91 -6.50
CA TYR A 45 -31.02 -3.84 -5.38
C TYR A 45 -31.85 -3.24 -4.25
N HIS A 46 -32.60 -4.10 -3.56
CA HIS A 46 -33.30 -3.73 -2.33
C HIS A 46 -32.31 -3.34 -1.21
N GLU A 47 -32.78 -2.53 -0.25
CA GLU A 47 -31.96 -1.99 0.84
C GLU A 47 -31.17 -3.05 1.64
N ASN A 48 -31.76 -4.25 1.77
CA ASN A 48 -31.20 -5.35 2.54
C ASN A 48 -30.21 -6.22 1.76
N HIS A 49 -29.97 -5.93 0.49
CA HIS A 49 -29.09 -6.71 -0.36
C HIS A 49 -27.63 -6.63 0.13
N PRO A 50 -26.87 -7.75 0.16
CA PRO A 50 -25.50 -7.76 0.70
C PRO A 50 -24.59 -6.68 0.09
N THR A 51 -24.69 -6.43 -1.22
CA THR A 51 -23.88 -5.40 -1.89
C THR A 51 -24.22 -3.98 -1.44
N VAL A 52 -25.48 -3.69 -1.12
CA VAL A 52 -25.91 -2.38 -0.60
C VAL A 52 -25.39 -2.21 0.84
N LYS A 53 -25.50 -3.25 1.67
CA LYS A 53 -24.96 -3.26 3.04
C LYS A 53 -23.45 -3.07 3.07
N ASP A 54 -22.71 -3.81 2.23
CA ASP A 54 -21.26 -3.68 2.11
C ASP A 54 -20.86 -2.25 1.67
N GLN A 55 -21.62 -1.66 0.75
CA GLN A 55 -21.36 -0.29 0.30
C GLN A 55 -21.61 0.75 1.39
N LYS A 56 -22.66 0.58 2.22
CA LYS A 56 -22.93 1.45 3.37
C LYS A 56 -21.83 1.35 4.42
N LEU A 57 -21.33 0.15 4.71
CA LEU A 57 -20.18 -0.05 5.60
C LEU A 57 -18.93 0.66 5.08
N ARG A 58 -18.65 0.56 3.77
CA ARG A 58 -17.55 1.26 3.12
C ARG A 58 -17.67 2.78 3.25
N ILE A 59 -18.84 3.34 3.00
CA ILE A 59 -19.11 4.77 3.18
C ILE A 59 -18.84 5.19 4.62
N GLY A 60 -19.39 4.46 5.61
CA GLY A 60 -19.17 4.77 7.02
C GLY A 60 -17.70 4.72 7.44
N ALA A 61 -16.91 3.82 6.85
CA ALA A 61 -15.46 3.76 7.08
C ALA A 61 -14.72 4.98 6.49
N LEU A 62 -15.06 5.38 5.27
CA LEU A 62 -14.49 6.57 4.61
C LEU A 62 -14.88 7.86 5.34
N GLU A 63 -16.13 7.98 5.79
CA GLU A 63 -16.60 9.12 6.59
C GLU A 63 -15.80 9.27 7.88
N LYS A 64 -15.53 8.17 8.59
CA LYS A 64 -14.66 8.18 9.78
C LYS A 64 -13.25 8.68 9.45
N GLN A 65 -12.66 8.23 8.34
CA GLN A 65 -11.32 8.67 7.91
C GLN A 65 -11.29 10.17 7.58
N VAL A 66 -12.30 10.69 6.88
CA VAL A 66 -12.44 12.12 6.58
C VAL A 66 -12.55 12.94 7.87
N VAL A 67 -13.38 12.49 8.83
CA VAL A 67 -13.59 13.17 10.11
C VAL A 67 -12.32 13.15 10.97
N GLN A 68 -11.63 12.01 11.03
CA GLN A 68 -10.38 11.86 11.76
C GLN A 68 -9.19 12.56 11.09
N ALA A 69 -9.38 13.08 9.87
CA ALA A 69 -8.37 13.74 9.06
C ALA A 69 -7.06 12.94 9.01
N THR A 70 -7.14 11.61 8.94
CA THR A 70 -5.97 10.74 8.93
C THR A 70 -5.38 10.75 7.52
N PRO A 71 -4.21 11.38 7.28
CA PRO A 71 -3.52 11.28 6.00
C PRO A 71 -2.84 9.92 5.97
N ASP A 72 -3.62 8.92 5.57
CA ASP A 72 -3.12 7.61 5.27
C ASP A 72 -2.82 7.51 3.77
N PRO A 73 -1.71 6.88 3.37
CA PRO A 73 -1.49 6.48 1.99
C PRO A 73 -2.65 5.64 1.47
N SER A 74 -2.97 5.79 0.19
CA SER A 74 -4.13 5.17 -0.45
C SER A 74 -4.26 3.66 -0.17
N LEU A 75 -3.14 2.93 -0.16
CA LEU A 75 -3.11 1.50 0.13
C LEU A 75 -3.56 1.17 1.56
N LEU A 76 -3.12 1.95 2.55
CA LEU A 76 -3.51 1.76 3.94
C LEU A 76 -4.99 2.14 4.16
N ARG A 77 -5.45 3.25 3.56
CA ARG A 77 -6.88 3.62 3.59
C ARG A 77 -7.76 2.52 3.06
N GLN A 78 -7.46 2.01 1.87
CA GLN A 78 -8.24 0.96 1.22
C GLN A 78 -8.28 -0.31 2.07
N ALA A 79 -7.15 -0.70 2.66
CA ALA A 79 -7.09 -1.86 3.54
C ALA A 79 -7.95 -1.68 4.80
N ARG A 80 -7.95 -0.49 5.42
CA ARG A 80 -8.81 -0.15 6.58
C ARG A 80 -10.30 -0.14 6.23
N VAL A 81 -10.66 0.39 5.07
CA VAL A 81 -12.04 0.36 4.56
C VAL A 81 -12.51 -1.08 4.34
N GLU A 82 -11.66 -1.92 3.72
CA GLU A 82 -11.98 -3.33 3.54
C GLU A 82 -12.10 -4.09 4.87
N LEU A 83 -11.26 -3.76 5.86
CA LEU A 83 -11.38 -4.31 7.21
C LEU A 83 -12.74 -4.00 7.82
N ALA A 84 -13.19 -2.74 7.78
CA ALA A 84 -14.49 -2.35 8.30
C ALA A 84 -15.67 -3.08 7.62
N VAL A 85 -15.59 -3.29 6.31
CA VAL A 85 -16.61 -4.09 5.59
C VAL A 85 -16.59 -5.55 6.06
N ARG A 86 -15.41 -6.13 6.25
CA ARG A 86 -15.28 -7.52 6.73
C ARG A 86 -15.75 -7.69 8.16
N GLU A 87 -15.48 -6.73 9.05
CA GLU A 87 -15.98 -6.72 10.43
C GLU A 87 -17.51 -6.68 10.48
N GLY A 88 -18.15 -5.92 9.58
CA GLY A 88 -19.61 -5.91 9.48
C GLY A 88 -20.23 -7.16 8.84
N ARG A 89 -19.43 -8.05 8.23
CA ARG A 89 -19.90 -9.24 7.51
C ARG A 89 -19.57 -10.55 8.21
N TYR A 90 -18.43 -10.63 8.90
CA TYR A 90 -17.88 -11.86 9.44
C TYR A 90 -17.71 -11.77 10.96
N PHE A 91 -17.88 -12.91 11.65
CA PHE A 91 -17.53 -13.03 13.06
C PHE A 91 -16.01 -12.88 13.28
N GLU A 92 -15.64 -12.45 14.48
CA GLU A 92 -14.25 -12.11 14.88
C GLU A 92 -13.19 -13.16 14.54
N LYS A 93 -13.56 -14.45 14.50
CA LYS A 93 -12.63 -15.58 14.24
C LYS A 93 -12.56 -16.06 12.79
N SER A 94 -13.16 -15.33 11.84
CA SER A 94 -13.07 -15.70 10.42
C SER A 94 -11.63 -15.59 9.91
N PRO A 95 -11.06 -16.62 9.26
CA PRO A 95 -9.68 -16.54 8.71
C PRO A 95 -9.49 -15.32 7.81
N ARG A 96 -10.51 -14.98 7.02
CA ARG A 96 -10.53 -13.82 6.13
C ARG A 96 -10.47 -12.47 6.85
N LEU A 97 -10.96 -12.40 8.08
CA LEU A 97 -10.91 -11.20 8.90
C LEU A 97 -9.52 -11.07 9.57
N ILE A 98 -9.01 -12.18 10.12
CA ILE A 98 -7.67 -12.25 10.73
C ILE A 98 -6.59 -11.86 9.71
N GLU A 99 -6.68 -12.37 8.49
CA GLU A 99 -5.78 -11.99 7.39
C GLU A 99 -5.84 -10.50 7.06
N GLN A 100 -7.04 -9.92 7.03
CA GLN A 100 -7.19 -8.48 6.74
C GLN A 100 -6.64 -7.61 7.87
N GLN A 101 -6.85 -8.02 9.12
CA GLN A 101 -6.27 -7.34 10.29
C GLN A 101 -4.74 -7.36 10.23
N ALA A 102 -4.14 -8.50 9.87
CA ALA A 102 -2.70 -8.62 9.68
C ALA A 102 -2.19 -7.71 8.54
N ARG A 103 -2.93 -7.64 7.42
CA ARG A 103 -2.62 -6.74 6.31
C ARG A 103 -2.61 -5.27 6.76
N VAL A 104 -3.66 -4.82 7.45
CA VAL A 104 -3.76 -3.44 7.97
C VAL A 104 -2.65 -3.15 8.97
N LYS A 105 -2.36 -4.07 9.89
CA LYS A 105 -1.29 -3.92 10.88
C LYS A 105 0.09 -3.78 10.22
N ALA A 106 0.38 -4.62 9.24
CA ALA A 106 1.65 -4.58 8.50
C ALA A 106 1.79 -3.27 7.71
N LEU A 107 0.75 -2.84 7.00
CA LEU A 107 0.76 -1.56 6.27
C LEU A 107 0.96 -0.38 7.23
N ALA A 108 0.23 -0.34 8.35
CA ALA A 108 0.37 0.71 9.34
C ALA A 108 1.79 0.76 9.94
N SER A 109 2.40 -0.39 10.22
CA SER A 109 3.80 -0.46 10.69
C SER A 109 4.76 0.08 9.63
N VAL A 110 4.64 -0.37 8.38
CA VAL A 110 5.54 0.07 7.30
C VAL A 110 5.47 1.57 7.09
N TYR A 111 4.27 2.16 7.05
CA TYR A 111 4.13 3.61 6.87
C TYR A 111 4.47 4.40 8.13
N HIS A 112 4.46 3.79 9.31
CA HIS A 112 4.99 4.41 10.52
C HIS A 112 6.53 4.47 10.48
N ASP A 113 7.17 3.35 10.17
CA ASP A 113 8.63 3.22 10.14
C ASP A 113 9.24 3.95 8.91
N TYR A 114 8.50 3.96 7.81
CA TYR A 114 8.88 4.52 6.52
C TYR A 114 7.69 5.30 5.90
N PRO A 115 7.45 6.56 6.30
CA PRO A 115 6.32 7.35 5.81
C PRO A 115 6.25 7.50 4.28
N GLU A 116 7.41 7.51 3.61
CA GLU A 116 7.52 7.61 2.15
C GLU A 116 7.71 6.23 1.48
N ALA A 117 7.38 5.13 2.16
CA ALA A 117 7.58 3.79 1.62
C ALA A 117 6.89 3.64 0.25
N PRO A 118 7.59 3.10 -0.76
CA PRO A 118 6.98 2.81 -2.04
C PRO A 118 5.86 1.78 -1.84
N ALA A 119 4.76 1.95 -2.58
CA ALA A 119 3.60 1.07 -2.51
C ALA A 119 3.96 -0.42 -2.70
N GLU A 120 5.02 -0.72 -3.45
CA GLU A 120 5.51 -2.08 -3.61
C GLU A 120 6.06 -2.70 -2.31
N LEU A 121 6.83 -1.96 -1.51
CA LEU A 121 7.29 -2.47 -0.22
C LEU A 121 6.11 -2.68 0.71
N ALA A 122 5.25 -1.66 0.84
CA ALA A 122 4.07 -1.72 1.70
C ALA A 122 3.19 -2.93 1.34
N GLN A 123 2.90 -3.12 0.05
CA GLN A 123 2.18 -4.28 -0.45
C GLN A 123 2.91 -5.59 -0.10
N ALA A 124 4.22 -5.68 -0.34
CA ALA A 124 4.99 -6.88 -0.07
C ALA A 124 5.00 -7.27 1.42
N CYS A 125 5.15 -6.31 2.33
CA CYS A 125 5.05 -6.56 3.77
C CYS A 125 3.63 -6.99 4.19
N SER A 126 2.61 -6.37 3.59
CA SER A 126 1.21 -6.73 3.86
C SER A 126 0.87 -8.15 3.40
N ASP A 127 1.41 -8.57 2.24
CA ASP A 127 1.24 -9.95 1.74
C ASP A 127 2.06 -10.95 2.55
N LEU A 128 3.24 -10.55 3.03
CA LEU A 128 4.04 -11.37 3.94
C LEU A 128 3.26 -11.70 5.22
N ALA A 129 2.65 -10.70 5.86
CA ALA A 129 1.84 -10.90 7.06
C ALA A 129 0.67 -11.89 6.83
N VAL A 130 0.04 -11.85 5.66
CA VAL A 130 -1.00 -12.82 5.28
C VAL A 130 -0.39 -14.21 5.05
N PHE A 131 0.78 -14.29 4.42
CA PHE A 131 1.45 -15.57 4.14
C PHE A 131 1.91 -16.27 5.43
N GLU A 132 2.37 -15.53 6.43
CA GLU A 132 2.75 -16.07 7.74
C GLU A 132 1.57 -16.70 8.48
N ILE A 133 0.35 -16.23 8.24
CA ILE A 133 -0.88 -16.85 8.77
C ILE A 133 -1.25 -18.12 7.99
N ARG A 134 -1.10 -18.09 6.67
CA ARG A 134 -1.60 -19.17 5.78
C ARG A 134 -0.64 -20.34 5.64
N TYR A 135 0.66 -20.09 5.75
CA TYR A 135 1.68 -21.03 5.32
C TYR A 135 2.68 -21.31 6.43
N GLY A 136 3.11 -22.57 6.55
CA GLY A 136 4.22 -22.94 7.41
C GLY A 136 5.56 -22.41 6.88
N GLU A 137 6.54 -22.31 7.78
CA GLU A 137 7.87 -21.73 7.55
C GLU A 137 8.60 -22.21 6.29
N ALA A 138 8.48 -23.48 5.94
CA ALA A 138 9.14 -24.08 4.77
C ALA A 138 8.37 -23.87 3.44
N ASN A 139 7.22 -23.19 3.45
CA ASN A 139 6.41 -23.03 2.24
C ASN A 139 7.12 -22.13 1.21
N PRO A 140 7.29 -22.59 -0.06
CA PRO A 140 8.02 -21.81 -1.07
C PRO A 140 7.44 -20.41 -1.35
N LYS A 141 6.13 -20.21 -1.16
CA LYS A 141 5.50 -18.88 -1.32
C LYS A 141 5.91 -17.93 -0.20
N LEU A 142 5.91 -18.41 1.05
CA LEU A 142 6.35 -17.63 2.20
C LEU A 142 7.84 -17.28 2.10
N VAL A 143 8.68 -18.27 1.78
CA VAL A 143 10.13 -18.06 1.62
C VAL A 143 10.42 -16.99 0.57
N SER A 144 9.82 -17.08 -0.62
CA SER A 144 10.07 -16.07 -1.64
C SER A 144 9.46 -14.71 -1.33
N GLN A 145 8.35 -14.65 -0.59
CA GLN A 145 7.82 -13.38 -0.12
C GLN A 145 8.77 -12.71 0.89
N ARG A 146 9.38 -13.48 1.79
CA ARG A 146 10.44 -12.98 2.68
C ARG A 146 11.66 -12.48 1.90
N THR A 147 12.11 -13.22 0.89
CA THR A 147 13.19 -12.77 -0.01
C THR A 147 12.84 -11.46 -0.68
N LYS A 148 11.59 -11.30 -1.16
CA LYS A 148 11.11 -10.06 -1.77
C LYS A 148 11.15 -8.88 -0.81
N VAL A 149 10.61 -9.04 0.40
CA VAL A 149 10.63 -7.98 1.41
C VAL A 149 12.05 -7.61 1.78
N ALA A 150 12.95 -8.60 1.97
CA ALA A 150 14.35 -8.34 2.29
C ALA A 150 15.08 -7.56 1.18
N ALA A 151 14.87 -7.92 -0.10
CA ALA A 151 15.47 -7.22 -1.22
C ALA A 151 14.99 -5.76 -1.31
N LEU A 152 13.69 -5.52 -1.13
CA LEU A 152 13.11 -4.17 -1.17
C LEU A 152 13.58 -3.31 0.00
N LEU A 153 13.61 -3.86 1.23
CA LEU A 153 14.14 -3.17 2.40
C LEU A 153 15.61 -2.81 2.21
N LYS A 154 16.44 -3.76 1.74
CA LYS A 154 17.86 -3.50 1.45
C LYS A 154 18.03 -2.33 0.50
N ILE A 155 17.22 -2.24 -0.56
CA ILE A 155 17.29 -1.10 -1.49
C ILE A 155 16.91 0.21 -0.80
N MET A 156 15.89 0.23 0.05
CA MET A 156 15.52 1.43 0.79
C MET A 156 16.60 1.86 1.78
N THR A 157 17.22 0.92 2.48
CA THR A 157 18.32 1.24 3.41
C THR A 157 19.53 1.80 2.67
N LEU A 158 19.82 1.32 1.45
CA LEU A 158 20.98 1.75 0.67
C LEU A 158 20.75 3.07 -0.10
N ASN A 159 19.52 3.33 -0.56
CA ASN A 159 19.24 4.43 -1.49
C ASN A 159 18.31 5.50 -0.91
N GLY A 160 17.87 5.34 0.35
CA GLY A 160 16.91 6.21 1.01
C GLY A 160 15.46 5.76 0.80
N PRO A 161 14.51 6.48 1.42
CA PRO A 161 13.10 6.07 1.50
C PRO A 161 12.36 6.09 0.16
N ALA A 162 12.88 6.82 -0.83
CA ALA A 162 12.30 6.95 -2.17
C ALA A 162 13.22 6.37 -3.26
N PRO A 163 13.34 5.03 -3.35
CA PRO A 163 14.16 4.41 -4.39
C PRO A 163 13.59 4.69 -5.78
N THR A 164 14.48 4.97 -6.73
CA THR A 164 14.15 5.19 -8.14
C THR A 164 13.49 3.95 -8.76
N PRO A 165 12.69 4.12 -9.84
CA PRO A 165 12.07 2.98 -10.54
C PRO A 165 13.07 1.92 -10.98
N ILE A 166 14.27 2.33 -11.42
CA ILE A 166 15.33 1.39 -11.82
C ILE A 166 15.89 0.60 -10.64
N GLN A 167 16.04 1.22 -9.46
CA GLN A 167 16.46 0.52 -8.25
C GLN A 167 15.42 -0.54 -7.86
N LEU A 168 14.13 -0.18 -7.83
CA LEU A 168 13.04 -1.13 -7.55
C LEU A 168 13.02 -2.27 -8.58
N ALA A 169 13.18 -1.98 -9.87
CA ALA A 169 13.24 -2.99 -10.91
C ALA A 169 14.43 -3.95 -10.73
N ASN A 170 15.58 -3.46 -10.30
CA ASN A 170 16.74 -4.30 -9.96
C ASN A 170 16.45 -5.22 -8.75
N ALA A 171 15.78 -4.75 -7.69
CA ALA A 171 15.35 -5.64 -6.59
C ALA A 171 14.42 -6.74 -7.08
N ARG A 172 13.45 -6.41 -7.95
CA ARG A 172 12.56 -7.42 -8.52
C ARG A 172 13.34 -8.47 -9.31
N LEU A 173 14.35 -8.04 -10.08
CA LEU A 173 15.23 -8.96 -10.80
C LEU A 173 16.04 -9.85 -9.85
N GLU A 174 16.60 -9.32 -8.76
CA GLU A 174 17.32 -10.11 -7.73
C GLU A 174 16.42 -11.21 -7.16
N VAL A 175 15.18 -10.88 -6.83
CA VAL A 175 14.18 -11.83 -6.33
C VAL A 175 13.84 -12.90 -7.37
N LEU A 176 13.70 -12.53 -8.64
CA LEU A 176 13.42 -13.47 -9.72
C LEU A 176 14.59 -14.42 -9.96
N LEU A 177 15.83 -13.92 -9.96
CA LEU A 177 17.04 -14.72 -10.15
C LEU A 177 17.29 -15.70 -8.99
N ALA A 178 16.86 -15.36 -7.78
CA ALA A 178 16.93 -16.27 -6.64
C ALA A 178 16.02 -17.51 -6.82
N ARG A 179 15.02 -17.44 -7.70
CA ARG A 179 14.03 -18.51 -7.92
C ARG A 179 14.15 -19.17 -9.29
N TYR A 180 14.48 -18.39 -10.31
CA TYR A 180 14.44 -18.80 -11.71
C TYR A 180 15.81 -18.59 -12.36
N GLY A 181 16.14 -19.47 -13.30
CA GLY A 181 17.33 -19.31 -14.12
C GLY A 181 17.21 -18.14 -15.11
N GLU A 182 18.36 -17.75 -15.67
CA GLU A 182 18.50 -16.59 -16.57
C GLU A 182 17.59 -16.61 -17.80
N ALA A 183 17.27 -17.81 -18.31
CA ALA A 183 16.42 -18.00 -19.48
C ALA A 183 14.92 -17.95 -19.16
N HIS A 184 14.51 -17.79 -17.91
CA HIS A 184 13.11 -17.81 -17.53
C HIS A 184 12.35 -16.58 -18.05
N PRO A 185 11.13 -16.71 -18.60
CA PRO A 185 10.39 -15.58 -19.20
C PRO A 185 10.25 -14.36 -18.29
N ALA A 186 10.00 -14.58 -16.99
CA ALA A 186 9.90 -13.48 -16.02
C ALA A 186 11.22 -12.71 -15.82
N VAL A 187 12.37 -13.40 -15.86
CA VAL A 187 13.70 -12.77 -15.74
C VAL A 187 14.00 -11.94 -16.99
N ILE A 188 13.70 -12.48 -18.17
CA ILE A 188 13.84 -11.78 -19.46
C ILE A 188 12.99 -10.51 -19.48
N ALA A 189 11.72 -10.60 -19.07
CA ALA A 189 10.82 -9.47 -18.99
C ALA A 189 11.31 -8.39 -18.02
N ALA A 190 11.80 -8.79 -16.84
CA ALA A 190 12.37 -7.84 -15.86
C ALA A 190 13.62 -7.13 -16.41
N ARG A 191 14.50 -7.84 -17.12
CA ARG A 191 15.68 -7.23 -17.78
C ARG A 191 15.29 -6.25 -18.88
N ALA A 192 14.28 -6.59 -19.68
CA ALA A 192 13.75 -5.69 -20.71
C ALA A 192 13.21 -4.40 -20.08
N GLN A 193 12.41 -4.52 -19.00
CA GLN A 193 11.92 -3.35 -18.25
C GLN A 193 13.07 -2.50 -17.70
N ILE A 194 14.13 -3.10 -17.15
CA ILE A 194 15.30 -2.35 -16.67
C ILE A 194 15.99 -1.62 -17.84
N ALA A 195 16.09 -2.24 -19.02
CA ALA A 195 16.68 -1.60 -20.18
C ALA A 195 15.85 -0.39 -20.68
N GLU A 196 14.52 -0.52 -20.68
CA GLU A 196 13.60 0.59 -20.98
C GLU A 196 13.77 1.75 -20.01
N LEU A 197 13.78 1.46 -18.70
CA LEU A 197 14.00 2.46 -17.65
C LEU A 197 15.37 3.16 -17.80
N LYS A 198 16.42 2.44 -18.18
CA LYS A 198 17.75 3.03 -18.47
C LYS A 198 17.73 3.93 -19.70
N ALA A 199 16.91 3.60 -20.70
CA ALA A 199 16.75 4.40 -21.90
C ALA A 199 15.85 5.62 -21.70
N GLY A 200 15.28 5.81 -20.51
CA GLY A 200 14.34 6.89 -20.20
C GLY A 200 12.98 6.73 -20.89
N LYS A 201 12.60 5.49 -21.21
CA LYS A 201 11.32 5.14 -21.83
C LYS A 201 10.32 4.61 -20.80
#